data_AF-A0A955PMI4-F1
#
_entry.id   AF-A0A955PMI4-F1
#
_cell.length_a   1.000
_cell.length_b   1.000
_cell.length_c   1.000
_cell.angle_alpha   90.00
_cell.angle_beta   90.00
_cell.angle_gamma   90.00
#
_symmetry.space_group_name_H-M   'P 1'
#
loop_
_entity.id
_entity.type
_entity.pdbx_description
1 polymer ?
#
loop_
_entity_poly.entity_id
_entity_poly.type
_entity_poly.pdbx_seq_one_letter_code
_entity_poly.pdbx_strand_id
1 'polypeptide(L)'
;MVNDRIPLIAVNGDDQKPWVYVGKEENLDLKLTNSTGRPIVLKKGSSQITVCPPVFYSSDEVEKMSVCLKDWDFSLDRASSGLLLRYTGTDGAKWDDGKVIEFSVTGARSDSQPTNDVMLVNFDGLEGDGIPLQSQTPFSLSNPNCKGNASLSDHLLVNLDSQGIIYVSRKKGTLVDAISNSLFLNIKNIGTAPLFTGDPEDRGDPKVTVQFVYGSTSAALAPANDKSEPLVGSAWRIRDANTYIDQTDGWGVKNPDNIRDPNPYPNWELTPDSGNVEILGTGSKSNVTFSFGPIVSLTPPGHTQIKVQ
;
A
#
# COMPACT_ATOMS: atom_id res chain seq x y z
N MET A 1 -21.96 -5.16 5.62
CA MET A 1 -20.70 -5.37 4.88
C MET A 1 -20.65 -4.31 3.81
N VAL A 2 -19.77 -3.30 3.91
CA VAL A 2 -19.55 -2.35 2.82
C VAL A 2 -18.13 -2.59 2.35
N ASN A 3 -18.05 -3.39 1.28
CA ASN A 3 -16.84 -3.61 0.50
C ASN A 3 -16.40 -2.28 -0.11
N ASP A 4 -15.11 -2.17 -0.44
CA ASP A 4 -14.66 -1.16 -1.40
C ASP A 4 -15.61 -1.24 -2.61
N ARG A 5 -16.34 -0.14 -2.91
CA ARG A 5 -17.46 -0.20 -3.87
C ARG A 5 -16.96 -0.28 -5.30
N ILE A 6 -15.70 0.06 -5.52
CA ILE A 6 -14.99 -0.23 -6.77
C ILE A 6 -13.58 -0.75 -6.42
N PRO A 7 -13.38 -2.02 -6.06
CA PRO A 7 -12.06 -2.49 -5.67
C PRO A 7 -11.08 -2.42 -6.84
N LEU A 8 -9.86 -1.96 -6.53
CA LEU A 8 -8.74 -1.91 -7.46
C LEU A 8 -7.78 -3.07 -7.20
N ILE A 9 -7.41 -3.76 -8.26
CA ILE A 9 -6.27 -4.67 -8.31
C ILE A 9 -5.28 -4.11 -9.32
N ALA A 10 -4.01 -4.06 -8.94
CA ALA A 10 -2.89 -3.70 -9.81
C ALA A 10 -1.78 -4.73 -9.59
N VAL A 11 -1.32 -5.37 -10.65
CA VAL A 11 -0.28 -6.41 -10.61
C VAL A 11 0.71 -6.23 -11.74
N ASN A 12 1.93 -6.72 -11.57
CA ASN A 12 2.86 -6.93 -12.68
C ASN A 12 2.29 -8.01 -13.61
N GLY A 13 2.30 -7.73 -14.92
CA GLY A 13 1.69 -8.59 -15.93
C GLY A 13 2.36 -9.96 -16.08
N ASP A 14 3.64 -10.07 -15.79
CA ASP A 14 4.43 -11.29 -15.96
C ASP A 14 4.23 -12.26 -14.79
N ASP A 15 4.28 -11.78 -13.54
CA ASP A 15 4.23 -12.63 -12.34
C ASP A 15 2.89 -12.55 -11.56
N GLN A 16 2.00 -11.64 -11.95
CA GLN A 16 0.70 -11.38 -11.34
C GLN A 16 0.80 -11.01 -9.85
N LYS A 17 1.90 -10.36 -9.45
CA LYS A 17 2.14 -9.89 -8.08
C LYS A 17 1.97 -8.37 -7.97
N PRO A 18 1.62 -7.84 -6.79
CA PRO A 18 1.43 -6.40 -6.58
C PRO A 18 2.78 -5.66 -6.36
N TRP A 19 3.76 -5.92 -7.23
CA TRP A 19 5.06 -5.26 -7.24
C TRP A 19 5.68 -5.26 -8.63
N VAL A 20 6.64 -4.37 -8.86
CA VAL A 20 7.54 -4.34 -10.03
C VAL A 20 8.99 -4.37 -9.59
N TYR A 21 9.91 -4.48 -10.55
CA TYR A 21 11.34 -4.57 -10.29
C TYR A 21 12.11 -3.32 -10.73
N VAL A 22 13.06 -2.90 -9.90
CA VAL A 22 13.96 -1.78 -10.20
C VAL A 22 14.65 -1.99 -11.55
N GLY A 23 14.61 -0.96 -12.39
CA GLY A 23 15.29 -0.91 -13.68
C GLY A 23 14.71 -1.82 -14.76
N LYS A 24 13.60 -2.51 -14.49
CA LYS A 24 12.89 -3.31 -15.50
C LYS A 24 11.69 -2.54 -16.02
N GLU A 25 11.51 -2.63 -17.34
CA GLU A 25 10.27 -2.21 -17.98
C GLU A 25 9.28 -3.36 -17.91
N GLU A 26 8.11 -3.09 -17.34
CA GLU A 26 7.09 -4.07 -17.02
C GLU A 26 5.72 -3.58 -17.54
N ASN A 27 4.79 -4.49 -17.76
CA ASN A 27 3.38 -4.16 -17.94
C ASN A 27 2.67 -4.23 -16.58
N LEU A 28 1.78 -3.29 -16.31
CA LEU A 28 0.93 -3.30 -15.12
C LEU A 28 -0.50 -3.65 -15.52
N ASP A 29 -1.04 -4.76 -15.03
CA ASP A 29 -2.43 -5.13 -15.26
C ASP A 29 -3.31 -4.56 -14.15
N LEU A 30 -4.29 -3.75 -14.53
CA LEU A 30 -5.24 -3.11 -13.63
C LEU A 30 -6.65 -3.68 -13.83
N LYS A 31 -7.34 -3.93 -12.72
CA LYS A 31 -8.75 -4.36 -12.68
C LYS A 31 -9.54 -3.50 -11.71
N LEU A 32 -10.63 -2.95 -12.20
CA LEU A 32 -11.63 -2.21 -11.44
C LEU A 32 -12.93 -2.98 -11.51
N THR A 33 -13.53 -3.33 -10.38
CA THR A 33 -14.82 -4.05 -10.36
C THR A 33 -15.92 -3.11 -9.92
N ASN A 34 -17.06 -3.01 -10.59
CA ASN A 34 -18.20 -2.30 -10.00
C ASN A 34 -18.80 -3.19 -8.90
N SER A 35 -18.78 -2.71 -7.66
CA SER A 35 -19.38 -3.36 -6.48
C SER A 35 -20.27 -2.38 -5.71
N THR A 36 -20.85 -1.41 -6.41
CA THR A 36 -21.74 -0.40 -5.83
C THR A 36 -23.13 -0.95 -5.52
N GLY A 37 -23.47 -2.15 -6.03
CA GLY A 37 -24.79 -2.77 -5.94
C GLY A 37 -25.76 -2.29 -7.02
N ARG A 38 -25.31 -1.42 -7.94
CA ARG A 38 -26.10 -0.85 -9.05
C ARG A 38 -25.22 -0.59 -10.28
N PRO A 39 -25.77 -0.48 -11.50
CA PRO A 39 -25.00 -0.06 -12.66
C PRO A 39 -24.49 1.38 -12.53
N ILE A 40 -23.26 1.63 -12.95
CA ILE A 40 -22.68 2.96 -13.14
C ILE A 40 -22.90 3.36 -14.59
N VAL A 41 -23.44 4.56 -14.83
CA VAL A 41 -23.68 5.09 -16.17
C VAL A 41 -22.45 5.88 -16.62
N LEU A 42 -21.95 5.52 -17.80
CA LEU A 42 -20.83 6.15 -18.46
C LEU A 42 -21.34 7.18 -19.48
N LYS A 43 -20.81 8.40 -19.38
CA LYS A 43 -21.11 9.52 -20.25
C LYS A 43 -19.97 9.82 -21.20
N LYS A 44 -20.26 9.84 -22.49
CA LYS A 44 -19.26 10.10 -23.52
C LYS A 44 -18.62 11.47 -23.31
N GLY A 45 -17.30 11.51 -23.20
CA GLY A 45 -16.51 12.73 -23.02
C GLY A 45 -16.48 13.29 -21.59
N SER A 46 -17.36 12.83 -20.70
CA SER A 46 -17.43 13.30 -19.30
C SER A 46 -16.88 12.28 -18.30
N SER A 47 -17.17 10.99 -18.49
CA SER A 47 -16.68 9.94 -17.61
C SER A 47 -15.17 9.76 -17.75
N GLN A 48 -14.47 9.84 -16.62
CA GLN A 48 -13.02 9.82 -16.54
C GLN A 48 -12.53 8.87 -15.46
N ILE A 49 -11.43 8.19 -15.77
CA ILE A 49 -10.64 7.39 -14.84
C ILE A 49 -9.21 7.92 -14.92
N THR A 50 -8.64 8.36 -13.81
CA THR A 50 -7.23 8.78 -13.75
C THR A 50 -6.46 7.79 -12.92
N VAL A 51 -5.54 7.05 -13.55
CA VAL A 51 -4.58 6.21 -12.84
C VAL A 51 -3.44 7.09 -12.37
N CYS A 52 -3.14 7.05 -11.08
CA CYS A 52 -2.03 7.74 -10.45
C CYS A 52 -0.99 6.67 -10.06
N PRO A 53 0.08 6.50 -10.84
CA PRO A 53 1.14 5.57 -10.49
C PRO A 53 1.79 5.93 -9.14
N PRO A 54 2.38 4.94 -8.44
CA PRO A 54 3.21 5.17 -7.27
C PRO A 54 4.25 6.28 -7.42
N VAL A 55 4.58 6.97 -6.33
CA VAL A 55 5.56 8.08 -6.28
C VAL A 55 6.99 7.65 -6.61
N PHE A 56 7.27 6.34 -6.64
CA PHE A 56 8.55 5.82 -7.11
C PHE A 56 8.70 5.92 -8.64
N TYR A 57 7.63 6.20 -9.39
CA TYR A 57 7.71 6.65 -10.77
C TYR A 57 7.81 8.17 -10.82
N SER A 58 8.92 8.68 -11.35
CA SER A 58 9.09 10.09 -11.67
C SER A 58 8.14 10.52 -12.79
N SER A 59 7.88 11.83 -12.91
CA SER A 59 7.05 12.37 -13.99
C SER A 59 7.55 11.94 -15.38
N ASP A 60 8.87 11.96 -15.62
CA ASP A 60 9.49 11.54 -16.88
C ASP A 60 9.31 10.03 -17.18
N GLU A 61 9.23 9.21 -16.13
CA GLU A 61 8.91 7.77 -16.27
C GLU A 61 7.43 7.57 -16.56
N VAL A 62 6.54 8.33 -15.91
CA VAL A 62 5.09 8.29 -16.20
C VAL A 62 4.78 8.77 -17.62
N GLU A 63 5.50 9.77 -18.15
CA GLU A 63 5.29 10.24 -19.52
C GLU A 63 5.59 9.18 -20.59
N LYS A 64 6.35 8.13 -20.25
CA LYS A 64 6.64 6.99 -21.14
C LYS A 64 5.58 5.90 -21.07
N MET A 65 4.69 5.96 -20.07
CA MET A 65 3.63 4.98 -19.90
C MET A 65 2.48 5.22 -20.88
N SER A 66 1.80 4.15 -21.26
CA SER A 66 0.60 4.26 -22.10
C SER A 66 -0.46 3.23 -21.70
N VAL A 67 -1.71 3.55 -22.00
CA VAL A 67 -2.84 2.64 -21.82
C VAL A 67 -3.61 2.54 -23.13
N CYS A 68 -3.94 1.32 -23.52
CA CYS A 68 -4.87 1.06 -24.60
C CYS A 68 -6.08 0.33 -24.03
N LEU A 69 -7.22 1.02 -23.94
CA LEU A 69 -8.47 0.47 -23.46
C LEU A 69 -9.58 0.80 -24.45
N LYS A 70 -10.31 -0.23 -24.89
CA LYS A 70 -11.39 -0.07 -25.87
C LYS A 70 -12.46 0.88 -25.34
N ASP A 71 -12.91 1.81 -26.18
CA ASP A 71 -13.93 2.84 -25.86
C ASP A 71 -13.46 3.89 -24.84
N TRP A 72 -12.15 4.02 -24.64
CA TRP A 72 -11.51 5.06 -23.83
C TRP A 72 -10.34 5.68 -24.57
N ASP A 73 -10.28 7.01 -24.58
CA ASP A 73 -9.12 7.76 -25.08
C ASP A 73 -8.13 7.98 -23.95
N PHE A 74 -6.86 7.68 -24.22
CA PHE A 74 -5.76 7.91 -23.29
C PHE A 74 -5.10 9.27 -23.50
N SER A 75 -4.75 9.94 -22.41
CA SER A 75 -3.92 11.13 -22.38
C SER A 75 -3.16 11.23 -21.05
N LEU A 76 -2.14 12.08 -21.00
CA LEU A 76 -1.43 12.38 -19.77
C LEU A 76 -2.06 13.61 -19.09
N ASP A 77 -2.41 13.49 -17.82
CA ASP A 77 -2.69 14.64 -16.97
C ASP A 77 -1.37 15.16 -16.38
N ARG A 78 -0.78 16.14 -17.06
CA ARG A 78 0.51 16.73 -16.66
C ARG A 78 0.46 17.48 -15.33
N ALA A 79 -0.72 17.91 -14.88
CA ALA A 79 -0.83 18.61 -13.59
C ALA A 79 -0.66 17.63 -12.41
N SER A 80 -1.12 16.39 -12.57
CA SER A 80 -1.07 15.35 -11.54
C SER A 80 -0.06 14.22 -11.82
N SER A 81 0.64 14.26 -12.96
CA SER A 81 1.42 13.12 -13.48
C SER A 81 0.56 11.84 -13.53
N GLY A 82 -0.69 11.96 -13.98
CA GLY A 82 -1.66 10.87 -14.06
C GLY A 82 -1.86 10.36 -15.48
N LEU A 83 -2.28 9.10 -15.60
CA LEU A 83 -2.72 8.47 -16.84
C LEU A 83 -4.25 8.64 -16.94
N LEU A 84 -4.69 9.61 -17.72
CA LEU A 84 -6.11 9.97 -17.86
C LEU A 84 -6.77 9.16 -18.98
N LEU A 85 -7.82 8.43 -18.63
CA LEU A 85 -8.71 7.72 -19.54
C LEU A 85 -10.05 8.45 -19.60
N ARG A 86 -10.47 8.86 -20.80
CA ARG A 86 -11.78 9.50 -21.03
C ARG A 86 -12.67 8.60 -21.86
N TYR A 87 -13.89 8.33 -21.38
CA TYR A 87 -14.81 7.44 -22.07
C TYR A 87 -15.26 8.00 -23.42
N THR A 88 -15.09 7.24 -24.50
CA THR A 88 -15.45 7.62 -25.88
C THR A 88 -16.51 6.72 -26.52
N GLY A 89 -16.93 5.67 -25.82
CA GLY A 89 -17.99 4.77 -26.24
C GLY A 89 -19.39 5.40 -26.29
N THR A 90 -20.41 4.53 -26.31
CA THR A 90 -21.81 4.95 -26.43
C THR A 90 -22.27 5.70 -25.19
N ASP A 91 -22.83 6.89 -25.37
CA ASP A 91 -23.37 7.68 -24.26
C ASP A 91 -24.51 6.94 -23.54
N GLY A 92 -24.46 6.92 -22.20
CA GLY A 92 -25.40 6.17 -21.37
C GLY A 92 -25.10 4.67 -21.26
N ALA A 93 -23.94 4.21 -21.75
CA ALA A 93 -23.49 2.84 -21.53
C ALA A 93 -23.41 2.53 -20.03
N LYS A 94 -23.62 1.25 -19.68
CA LYS A 94 -23.65 0.81 -18.29
C LYS A 94 -22.45 -0.06 -17.98
N TRP A 95 -21.76 0.30 -16.90
CA TRP A 95 -20.86 -0.59 -16.20
C TRP A 95 -21.66 -1.28 -15.10
N ASP A 96 -22.19 -2.47 -15.39
CA ASP A 96 -23.09 -3.18 -14.48
C ASP A 96 -22.39 -3.66 -13.19
N ASP A 97 -23.17 -3.84 -12.13
CA ASP A 97 -22.68 -4.38 -10.86
C ASP A 97 -22.05 -5.78 -11.06
N GLY A 98 -20.92 -6.02 -10.40
CA GLY A 98 -20.08 -7.20 -10.52
C GLY A 98 -19.24 -7.28 -11.80
N LYS A 99 -19.33 -6.31 -12.73
CA LYS A 99 -18.51 -6.30 -13.96
C LYS A 99 -17.16 -5.63 -13.74
N VAL A 100 -16.17 -6.05 -14.52
CA VAL A 100 -14.79 -5.59 -14.42
C VAL A 100 -14.43 -4.74 -15.65
N ILE A 101 -13.78 -3.60 -15.41
CA ILE A 101 -12.97 -2.91 -16.41
C ILE A 101 -11.52 -3.36 -16.18
N GLU A 102 -10.91 -3.92 -17.21
CA GLU A 102 -9.54 -4.45 -17.19
C GLU A 102 -8.72 -3.81 -18.31
N PHE A 103 -7.51 -3.37 -17.99
CA PHE A 103 -6.58 -2.77 -18.94
C PHE A 103 -5.14 -2.87 -18.42
N SER A 104 -4.17 -2.74 -19.32
CA SER A 104 -2.76 -2.75 -18.96
C SER A 104 -2.14 -1.36 -19.20
N VAL A 105 -1.26 -0.95 -18.28
CA VAL A 105 -0.33 0.15 -18.45
C VAL A 105 0.99 -0.43 -18.95
N THR A 106 1.45 0.00 -20.11
CA THR A 106 2.72 -0.44 -20.70
C THR A 106 3.82 0.60 -20.50
N GLY A 107 5.09 0.20 -20.63
CA GLY A 107 6.23 1.12 -20.52
C GLY A 107 6.54 1.54 -19.08
N ALA A 108 6.04 0.80 -18.09
CA ALA A 108 6.25 1.13 -16.68
C ALA A 108 7.64 0.66 -16.25
N ARG A 109 8.56 1.61 -16.07
CA ARG A 109 9.89 1.39 -15.53
C ARG A 109 10.21 2.43 -14.48
N SER A 110 10.77 1.99 -13.36
CA SER A 110 11.29 2.86 -12.31
C SER A 110 12.73 2.53 -12.00
N ASP A 111 13.60 3.54 -11.99
CA ASP A 111 14.99 3.43 -11.52
C ASP A 111 15.16 3.90 -10.05
N SER A 112 14.05 4.13 -9.34
CA SER A 112 14.05 4.51 -7.91
C SER A 112 14.56 3.39 -6.99
N GLN A 113 14.87 3.72 -5.75
CA GLN A 113 15.19 2.73 -4.72
C GLN A 113 13.96 1.88 -4.35
N PRO A 114 14.13 0.60 -3.98
CA PRO A 114 13.02 -0.25 -3.53
C PRO A 114 12.22 0.41 -2.42
N THR A 115 10.90 0.42 -2.55
CA THR A 115 9.98 1.06 -1.61
C THR A 115 8.55 0.55 -1.78
N ASN A 116 7.74 0.75 -0.75
CA ASN A 116 6.30 0.55 -0.78
C ASN A 116 5.56 1.86 -1.11
N ASP A 117 4.46 1.72 -1.82
CA ASP A 117 3.48 2.78 -2.03
C ASP A 117 2.12 2.16 -2.39
N VAL A 118 1.22 2.96 -2.96
CA VAL A 118 -0.05 2.49 -3.51
C VAL A 118 -0.18 2.85 -4.98
N MET A 119 -0.88 1.98 -5.72
CA MET A 119 -1.49 2.37 -6.98
C MET A 119 -2.85 2.99 -6.67
N LEU A 120 -3.13 4.16 -7.23
CA LEU A 120 -4.37 4.90 -6.99
C LEU A 120 -5.13 5.12 -8.30
N VAL A 121 -6.46 5.10 -8.23
CA VAL A 121 -7.35 5.44 -9.32
C VAL A 121 -8.40 6.43 -8.82
N ASN A 122 -8.48 7.59 -9.47
CA ASN A 122 -9.53 8.59 -9.25
C ASN A 122 -10.64 8.46 -10.29
N PHE A 123 -11.87 8.75 -9.87
CA PHE A 123 -13.04 8.74 -10.74
C PHE A 123 -13.65 10.14 -10.83
N ASP A 124 -14.00 10.56 -12.05
CA ASP A 124 -14.74 11.81 -12.29
C ASP A 124 -15.80 11.63 -13.38
N GLY A 125 -16.89 12.38 -13.29
CA GLY A 125 -17.98 12.35 -14.28
C GLY A 125 -18.66 10.98 -14.47
N LEU A 126 -18.51 10.05 -13.52
CA LEU A 126 -19.28 8.81 -13.46
C LEU A 126 -20.64 9.05 -12.79
N GLU A 127 -21.72 8.49 -13.33
CA GLU A 127 -23.06 8.66 -12.74
C GLU A 127 -23.57 7.40 -12.07
N GLY A 128 -24.02 7.53 -10.83
CA GLY A 128 -24.54 6.43 -10.03
C GLY A 128 -24.34 6.66 -8.54
N ASP A 129 -25.09 5.91 -7.73
CA ASP A 129 -24.98 6.00 -6.28
C ASP A 129 -23.77 5.20 -5.78
N GLY A 130 -23.00 5.78 -4.86
CA GLY A 130 -21.97 5.02 -4.15
C GLY A 130 -20.65 4.84 -4.90
N ILE A 131 -20.41 5.64 -5.94
CA ILE A 131 -19.12 5.70 -6.60
C ILE A 131 -18.14 6.38 -5.64
N PRO A 132 -17.01 5.75 -5.26
CA PRO A 132 -16.00 6.38 -4.44
C PRO A 132 -15.28 7.48 -5.22
N LEU A 133 -14.71 8.47 -4.53
CA LEU A 133 -13.83 9.45 -5.16
C LEU A 133 -12.56 8.81 -5.72
N GLN A 134 -12.03 7.81 -4.99
CA GLN A 134 -10.82 7.09 -5.34
C GLN A 134 -10.87 5.64 -4.87
N SER A 135 -10.12 4.79 -5.57
CA SER A 135 -9.78 3.43 -5.15
C SER A 135 -8.26 3.28 -5.12
N GLN A 136 -7.74 2.47 -4.21
CA GLN A 136 -6.29 2.27 -4.09
C GLN A 136 -5.95 0.84 -3.69
N THR A 137 -4.75 0.40 -4.06
CA THR A 137 -4.23 -0.92 -3.72
C THR A 137 -2.73 -0.85 -3.44
N PRO A 138 -2.21 -1.60 -2.46
CA PRO A 138 -0.77 -1.58 -2.15
C PRO A 138 0.06 -2.04 -3.34
N PHE A 139 1.14 -1.33 -3.68
CA PHE A 139 2.01 -1.64 -4.81
C PHE A 139 3.48 -1.32 -4.47
N SER A 140 4.44 -2.14 -4.89
CA SER A 140 5.85 -1.96 -4.46
C SER A 140 6.82 -1.96 -5.62
N LEU A 141 7.96 -1.32 -5.40
CA LEU A 141 9.16 -1.46 -6.19
C LEU A 141 10.15 -2.35 -5.42
N SER A 142 10.56 -3.46 -6.02
CA SER A 142 11.44 -4.47 -5.40
C SER A 142 12.73 -4.63 -6.20
N ASN A 143 13.78 -5.13 -5.54
CA ASN A 143 14.95 -5.58 -6.28
C ASN A 143 14.60 -6.84 -7.10
N PRO A 144 15.14 -6.99 -8.32
CA PRO A 144 14.97 -8.22 -9.08
C PRO A 144 15.56 -9.42 -8.34
N ASN A 145 14.97 -10.60 -8.56
CA ASN A 145 15.52 -11.84 -7.99
C ASN A 145 16.95 -12.08 -8.51
N CYS A 146 17.87 -12.34 -7.60
CA CYS A 146 19.27 -12.68 -7.86
C CYS A 146 19.73 -13.78 -6.89
N LYS A 147 20.81 -14.48 -7.25
CA LYS A 147 21.39 -15.50 -6.37
C LYS A 147 21.84 -14.84 -5.06
N GLY A 148 21.25 -15.24 -3.93
CA GLY A 148 21.46 -14.61 -2.63
C GLY A 148 20.26 -13.80 -2.10
N ASN A 149 19.19 -13.62 -2.88
CA ASN A 149 17.91 -13.05 -2.40
C ASN A 149 16.74 -14.05 -2.47
N ALA A 150 16.90 -15.22 -1.82
CA ALA A 150 15.82 -16.21 -1.76
C ALA A 150 14.48 -15.56 -1.33
N SER A 151 13.36 -16.08 -1.85
CA SER A 151 12.04 -15.56 -1.52
C SER A 151 11.83 -15.61 -0.02
N LEU A 152 11.65 -14.44 0.60
CA LEU A 152 11.49 -14.35 2.04
C LEU A 152 10.27 -15.13 2.54
N SER A 153 9.26 -15.35 1.69
CA SER A 153 8.08 -16.18 2.01
C SER A 153 8.40 -17.61 2.41
N ASP A 154 9.54 -18.14 1.95
CA ASP A 154 9.92 -19.54 2.17
C ASP A 154 10.69 -19.69 3.50
N HIS A 155 11.16 -18.59 4.06
CA HIS A 155 12.00 -18.54 5.25
C HIS A 155 11.39 -17.73 6.39
N LEU A 156 10.42 -16.86 6.10
CA LEU A 156 9.78 -15.99 7.07
C LEU A 156 8.30 -16.26 7.22
N LEU A 157 7.86 -16.38 8.46
CA LEU A 157 6.48 -16.21 8.85
C LEU A 157 6.28 -14.77 9.32
N VAL A 158 5.43 -14.04 8.60
CA VAL A 158 5.02 -12.68 8.94
C VAL A 158 3.53 -12.70 9.31
N ASN A 159 3.21 -12.25 10.52
CA ASN A 159 1.82 -12.22 10.99
C ASN A 159 1.53 -10.99 11.84
N LEU A 160 0.28 -10.57 11.80
CA LEU A 160 -0.26 -9.51 12.63
C LEU A 160 -1.08 -10.12 13.76
N ASP A 161 -0.91 -9.58 14.96
CA ASP A 161 -1.72 -9.88 16.12
C ASP A 161 -2.11 -8.56 16.81
N SER A 162 -3.34 -8.47 17.30
CA SER A 162 -3.77 -7.36 18.17
C SER A 162 -3.59 -7.66 19.65
N GLN A 163 -3.10 -8.86 20.00
CA GLN A 163 -3.01 -9.41 21.37
C GLN A 163 -4.26 -9.15 22.23
N GLY A 164 -5.44 -9.04 21.60
CA GLY A 164 -6.65 -8.57 22.27
C GLY A 164 -7.70 -7.95 21.36
N ILE A 165 -8.62 -7.19 21.99
CA ILE A 165 -9.79 -6.57 21.37
C ILE A 165 -9.42 -5.18 20.83
N ILE A 166 -9.80 -4.89 19.58
CA ILE A 166 -9.73 -3.52 19.03
C ILE A 166 -10.98 -2.75 19.45
N TYR A 167 -10.80 -1.62 20.11
CA TYR A 167 -11.86 -0.73 20.56
C TYR A 167 -12.11 0.40 19.56
N VAL A 168 -13.39 0.63 19.24
CA VAL A 168 -13.83 1.75 18.42
C VAL A 168 -14.21 2.92 19.32
N SER A 169 -13.60 4.08 19.06
CA SER A 169 -13.92 5.33 19.76
C SER A 169 -15.22 5.93 19.25
N ARG A 170 -16.10 6.37 20.16
CA ARG A 170 -17.30 7.13 19.78
C ARG A 170 -16.93 8.58 19.57
N LYS A 171 -17.17 9.14 18.38
CA LYS A 171 -16.99 10.57 18.10
C LYS A 171 -18.03 11.37 18.90
N LYS A 172 -17.71 11.79 20.12
CA LYS A 172 -18.57 12.67 20.93
C LYS A 172 -17.81 13.93 21.33
N GLY A 173 -17.91 14.97 20.49
CA GLY A 173 -17.59 16.36 20.82
C GLY A 173 -16.10 16.73 20.96
N THR A 174 -15.25 15.90 21.56
CA THR A 174 -13.81 16.16 21.73
C THR A 174 -12.99 14.88 21.57
N LEU A 175 -11.72 15.02 21.18
CA LEU A 175 -10.76 13.93 20.96
C LEU A 175 -10.25 13.27 22.25
N VAL A 176 -10.71 13.76 23.41
CA VAL A 176 -10.19 13.42 24.74
C VAL A 176 -10.60 12.01 25.17
N ASP A 177 -11.67 11.46 24.59
CA ASP A 177 -12.20 10.12 24.91
C ASP A 177 -11.80 9.03 23.90
N ALA A 178 -10.81 9.30 23.03
CA ALA A 178 -10.38 8.33 22.02
C ALA A 178 -9.62 7.15 22.66
N ILE A 179 -10.12 5.93 22.49
CA ILE A 179 -9.48 4.70 22.93
C ILE A 179 -8.34 4.38 21.96
N SER A 180 -7.14 4.24 22.49
CA SER A 180 -5.95 3.85 21.75
C SER A 180 -5.84 2.32 21.65
N ASN A 181 -5.54 1.84 20.46
CA ASN A 181 -5.20 0.45 20.17
C ASN A 181 -3.73 0.33 19.79
N SER A 182 -3.21 -0.88 19.88
CA SER A 182 -1.89 -1.25 19.33
C SER A 182 -2.03 -2.48 18.45
N LEU A 183 -1.24 -2.54 17.39
CA LEU A 183 -1.07 -3.72 16.56
C LEU A 183 0.36 -4.24 16.73
N PHE A 184 0.52 -5.55 16.67
CA PHE A 184 1.81 -6.21 16.79
C PHE A 184 2.13 -6.94 15.50
N LEU A 185 3.25 -6.60 14.87
CA LEU A 185 3.80 -7.30 13.72
C LEU A 185 4.87 -8.25 14.22
N ASN A 186 4.68 -9.54 13.97
CA ASN A 186 5.66 -10.55 14.30
C ASN A 186 6.34 -11.05 13.02
N ILE A 187 7.67 -11.04 13.03
CA ILE A 187 8.52 -11.54 11.95
C ILE A 187 9.37 -12.66 12.52
N LYS A 188 9.17 -13.87 12.00
CA LYS A 188 9.83 -15.08 12.49
C LYS A 188 10.54 -15.81 11.38
N ASN A 189 11.82 -16.12 11.57
CA ASN A 189 12.53 -17.10 10.76
C ASN A 189 12.01 -18.51 11.08
N ILE A 190 11.43 -19.16 10.06
CA ILE A 190 10.94 -20.54 10.10
C ILE A 190 11.87 -21.51 9.36
N GLY A 191 12.95 -21.00 8.78
CA GLY A 191 13.99 -21.79 8.13
C GLY A 191 14.85 -22.57 9.12
N THR A 192 15.71 -23.42 8.56
CA THR A 192 16.67 -24.25 9.31
C THR A 192 18.02 -23.57 9.54
N ALA A 193 18.26 -22.40 8.95
CA ALA A 193 19.47 -21.60 9.09
C ALA A 193 19.11 -20.12 9.35
N PRO A 194 20.03 -19.33 9.92
CA PRO A 194 19.87 -17.88 10.00
C PRO A 194 19.60 -17.26 8.62
N LEU A 195 18.87 -16.14 8.58
CA LEU A 195 18.59 -15.45 7.31
C LEU A 195 19.87 -14.96 6.63
N PHE A 196 20.88 -14.58 7.41
CA PHE A 196 22.19 -14.22 6.91
C PHE A 196 23.27 -15.06 7.59
N THR A 197 24.16 -15.64 6.79
CA THR A 197 25.26 -16.51 7.23
C THR A 197 26.61 -16.08 6.66
N GLY A 198 26.67 -14.94 5.96
CA GLY A 198 27.89 -14.41 5.36
C GLY A 198 28.71 -13.55 6.33
N ASP A 199 29.75 -12.92 5.80
CA ASP A 199 30.60 -12.01 6.59
C ASP A 199 29.85 -10.70 6.90
N PRO A 200 30.00 -10.11 8.11
CA PRO A 200 29.29 -8.89 8.50
C PRO A 200 29.51 -7.69 7.55
N GLU A 201 30.66 -7.64 6.86
CA GLU A 201 30.99 -6.60 5.88
C GLU A 201 30.16 -6.72 4.60
N ASP A 202 29.69 -7.92 4.26
CA ASP A 202 28.88 -8.23 3.07
C ASP A 202 27.38 -8.17 3.35
N ARG A 203 26.98 -7.84 4.59
CA ARG A 203 25.58 -7.86 5.05
C ARG A 203 24.68 -6.84 4.34
N GLY A 204 25.26 -5.79 3.76
CA GLY A 204 24.50 -4.70 3.15
C GLY A 204 23.69 -3.90 4.17
N ASP A 205 22.52 -3.40 3.74
CA ASP A 205 21.58 -2.59 4.55
C ASP A 205 20.23 -3.30 4.68
N PRO A 206 20.14 -4.38 5.49
CA PRO A 206 18.89 -5.11 5.66
C PRO A 206 17.86 -4.23 6.36
N LYS A 207 16.66 -4.14 5.76
CA LYS A 207 15.55 -3.36 6.29
C LYS A 207 14.23 -4.02 5.97
N VAL A 208 13.26 -3.80 6.84
CA VAL A 208 11.86 -4.11 6.60
C VAL A 208 11.10 -2.78 6.56
N THR A 209 10.33 -2.56 5.51
CA THR A 209 9.46 -1.39 5.39
C THR A 209 8.02 -1.80 5.63
N VAL A 210 7.37 -1.15 6.59
CA VAL A 210 5.95 -1.34 6.90
C VAL A 210 5.16 -0.13 6.44
N GLN A 211 4.08 -0.34 5.71
CA GLN A 211 3.18 0.70 5.26
C GLN A 211 1.73 0.33 5.56
N PHE A 212 0.95 1.30 6.05
CA PHE A 212 -0.49 1.15 6.23
C PHE A 212 -1.21 1.76 5.03
N VAL A 213 -2.02 0.95 4.36
CA VAL A 213 -2.81 1.39 3.21
C VAL A 213 -4.20 1.78 3.70
N TYR A 214 -4.55 3.05 3.44
CA TYR A 214 -5.86 3.59 3.76
C TYR A 214 -6.95 2.85 2.99
N GLY A 215 -8.06 2.58 3.65
CA GLY A 215 -9.23 2.01 3.00
C GLY A 215 -10.23 3.12 2.66
N SER A 216 -11.03 2.90 1.62
CA SER A 216 -12.21 3.72 1.30
C SER A 216 -13.42 3.37 2.19
N THR A 217 -13.28 2.40 3.09
CA THR A 217 -14.35 1.89 3.96
C THR A 217 -14.40 2.59 5.33
N SER A 218 -15.59 2.65 5.93
CA SER A 218 -15.75 2.99 7.34
C SER A 218 -14.77 2.21 8.24
N ALA A 219 -14.09 2.90 9.17
CA ALA A 219 -13.05 2.44 10.11
C ALA A 219 -11.69 2.03 9.57
N ALA A 220 -11.46 2.15 8.26
CA ALA A 220 -10.08 2.15 7.80
C ALA A 220 -9.35 3.39 8.33
N LEU A 221 -8.03 3.29 8.51
CA LEU A 221 -7.21 4.50 8.64
C LEU A 221 -7.46 5.39 7.41
N ALA A 222 -7.61 6.68 7.63
CA ALA A 222 -7.90 7.66 6.60
C ALA A 222 -6.63 8.45 6.23
N PRO A 223 -6.51 8.90 4.96
CA PRO A 223 -5.45 9.82 4.58
C PRO A 223 -5.53 11.12 5.38
N ALA A 224 -4.37 11.72 5.65
CA ALA A 224 -4.26 13.04 6.21
C ALA A 224 -4.11 14.05 5.08
N ASN A 225 -5.24 14.49 4.51
CA ASN A 225 -5.26 15.44 3.40
C ASN A 225 -4.69 16.81 3.80
N ASP A 226 -4.72 17.13 5.09
CA ASP A 226 -4.04 18.26 5.70
C ASP A 226 -3.18 17.74 6.86
N LYS A 227 -1.85 17.75 6.70
CA LYS A 227 -0.89 17.30 7.72
C LYS A 227 -0.79 18.26 8.92
N SER A 228 -1.44 19.43 8.85
CA SER A 228 -1.54 20.43 9.93
C SER A 228 -2.77 20.25 10.84
N GLU A 229 -3.76 19.46 10.40
CA GLU A 229 -4.95 19.10 11.18
C GLU A 229 -4.72 17.87 12.07
N PRO A 230 -5.52 17.66 13.14
CA PRO A 230 -5.38 16.49 14.01
C PRO A 230 -5.51 15.15 13.25
N LEU A 231 -4.45 14.35 13.28
CA LEU A 231 -4.27 13.09 12.54
C LEU A 231 -5.07 11.89 13.10
N VAL A 232 -6.19 12.14 13.78
CA VAL A 232 -6.78 11.25 14.79
C VAL A 232 -7.15 9.87 14.24
N GLY A 233 -7.60 9.77 12.99
CA GLY A 233 -7.93 8.51 12.32
C GLY A 233 -6.94 8.11 11.24
N SER A 234 -5.75 8.71 11.20
CA SER A 234 -4.74 8.47 10.17
C SER A 234 -3.57 7.65 10.70
N ALA A 235 -2.94 6.87 9.81
CA ALA A 235 -1.71 6.15 10.12
C ALA A 235 -0.56 7.09 10.53
N TRP A 236 -0.59 8.37 10.11
CA TRP A 236 0.38 9.39 10.54
C TRP A 236 0.35 9.69 12.06
N ARG A 237 -0.66 9.22 12.78
CA ARG A 237 -0.73 9.29 14.24
C ARG A 237 0.05 8.18 14.95
N ILE A 238 0.37 7.10 14.26
CA ILE A 238 1.16 6.00 14.82
C ILE A 238 2.61 6.50 14.93
N ARG A 239 3.01 6.94 16.12
CA ARG A 239 4.34 7.53 16.37
C ARG A 239 5.18 6.75 17.38
N ASP A 240 4.56 5.82 18.09
CA ASP A 240 5.20 5.01 19.10
C ASP A 240 5.50 3.60 18.56
N ALA A 241 5.76 3.48 17.25
CA ALA A 241 6.20 2.20 16.72
C ALA A 241 7.58 1.87 17.28
N ASN A 242 7.70 0.69 17.86
CA ASN A 242 8.88 0.27 18.60
C ASN A 242 9.04 -1.26 18.58
N THR A 243 10.24 -1.71 18.95
CA THR A 243 10.50 -3.12 19.22
C THR A 243 9.82 -3.51 20.53
N TYR A 244 8.88 -4.46 20.48
CA TYR A 244 8.12 -4.93 21.64
C TYR A 244 8.73 -6.17 22.28
N ILE A 245 9.05 -7.17 21.46
CA ILE A 245 9.80 -8.36 21.87
C ILE A 245 10.95 -8.52 20.88
N ASP A 246 12.17 -8.59 21.39
CA ASP A 246 13.33 -8.94 20.59
C ASP A 246 13.96 -10.20 21.18
N GLN A 247 13.88 -11.31 20.43
CA GLN A 247 14.60 -12.52 20.79
C GLN A 247 15.96 -12.60 20.06
N THR A 248 16.26 -11.61 19.24
CA THR A 248 17.49 -11.53 18.44
C THR A 248 18.50 -10.62 19.13
N ASP A 249 19.59 -10.29 18.42
CA ASP A 249 20.66 -9.44 18.94
C ASP A 249 20.45 -7.95 18.61
N GLY A 250 19.20 -7.49 18.52
CA GLY A 250 18.83 -6.08 18.41
C GLY A 250 18.11 -5.69 17.12
N TRP A 251 17.04 -4.90 17.26
CA TRP A 251 16.30 -4.20 16.19
C TRP A 251 15.88 -2.78 16.60
N GLY A 252 16.05 -1.85 15.67
CA GLY A 252 15.56 -0.48 15.75
C GLY A 252 14.34 -0.22 14.86
N VAL A 253 13.60 0.84 15.22
CA VAL A 253 12.47 1.35 14.44
C VAL A 253 12.69 2.84 14.17
N LYS A 254 12.65 3.24 12.90
CA LYS A 254 12.59 4.63 12.48
C LYS A 254 11.17 4.96 12.06
N ASN A 255 10.56 5.86 12.83
CA ASN A 255 9.21 6.34 12.60
C ASN A 255 9.17 7.36 11.44
N PRO A 256 8.09 7.39 10.65
CA PRO A 256 7.91 8.36 9.57
C PRO A 256 7.77 9.78 10.11
N ASP A 257 8.34 10.75 9.40
CA ASP A 257 8.28 12.18 9.74
C ASP A 257 7.13 12.84 8.99
N ASN A 258 6.03 13.13 9.69
CA ASN A 258 4.84 13.73 9.08
C ASN A 258 5.03 15.17 8.59
N ILE A 259 6.17 15.82 8.85
CA ILE A 259 6.48 17.17 8.37
C ILE A 259 7.38 17.10 7.13
N ARG A 260 8.37 16.20 7.14
CA ARG A 260 9.43 16.16 6.12
C ARG A 260 9.26 15.06 5.08
N ASP A 261 8.46 14.05 5.36
CA ASP A 261 8.25 12.94 4.42
C ASP A 261 7.35 13.40 3.25
N PRO A 262 7.88 13.40 2.01
CA PRO A 262 7.09 13.75 0.82
C PRO A 262 6.04 12.70 0.49
N ASN A 263 6.15 11.48 1.02
CA ASN A 263 5.18 10.43 0.78
C ASN A 263 3.82 10.82 1.43
N PRO A 264 2.69 10.67 0.73
CA PRO A 264 1.35 10.79 1.33
C PRO A 264 1.03 9.68 2.34
N TYR A 265 1.73 8.55 2.29
CA TYR A 265 1.56 7.38 3.14
C TYR A 265 2.77 7.18 4.07
N PRO A 266 2.57 6.98 5.38
CA PRO A 266 3.67 6.81 6.34
C PRO A 266 4.33 5.43 6.18
N ASN A 267 5.67 5.43 6.17
CA ASN A 267 6.50 4.22 6.13
C ASN A 267 7.34 4.11 7.40
N TRP A 268 7.27 2.95 8.07
CA TRP A 268 8.17 2.62 9.17
C TRP A 268 9.32 1.78 8.63
N GLU A 269 10.55 2.17 8.96
CA GLU A 269 11.75 1.39 8.64
C GLU A 269 12.17 0.62 9.89
N LEU A 270 12.19 -0.70 9.81
CA LEU A 270 12.64 -1.60 10.85
C LEU A 270 14.01 -2.13 10.42
N THR A 271 15.03 -1.92 11.24
CA THR A 271 16.41 -2.27 10.90
C THR A 271 17.06 -3.07 12.02
N PRO A 272 17.67 -4.22 11.73
CA PRO A 272 18.44 -4.95 12.72
C PRO A 272 19.69 -4.15 13.12
N ASP A 273 20.08 -4.22 14.38
CA ASP A 273 21.25 -3.49 14.87
C ASP A 273 22.55 -4.01 14.23
N SER A 274 23.62 -3.20 14.31
CA SER A 274 24.93 -3.57 13.74
C SER A 274 25.50 -4.85 14.36
N GLY A 275 25.20 -5.14 15.62
CA GLY A 275 25.58 -6.37 16.32
C GLY A 275 24.74 -7.60 15.94
N ASN A 276 23.58 -7.41 15.30
CA ASN A 276 22.68 -8.49 14.88
C ASN A 276 23.10 -9.10 13.54
N VAL A 277 24.24 -9.81 13.53
CA VAL A 277 24.84 -10.36 12.31
C VAL A 277 23.89 -11.32 11.57
N GLU A 278 23.17 -12.16 12.30
CA GLU A 278 22.27 -13.17 11.74
C GLU A 278 20.98 -12.60 11.14
N ILE A 279 20.66 -11.33 11.44
CA ILE A 279 19.40 -10.62 11.17
C ILE A 279 18.21 -11.27 11.90
N LEU A 280 17.87 -12.49 11.52
CA LEU A 280 16.98 -13.40 12.24
C LEU A 280 17.64 -14.78 12.29
N GLY A 281 18.05 -15.18 13.49
CA GLY A 281 18.69 -16.47 13.75
C GLY A 281 17.70 -17.64 13.73
N THR A 282 18.07 -18.75 14.35
CA THR A 282 17.20 -19.93 14.51
C THR A 282 16.87 -20.18 15.98
N GLY A 283 15.91 -21.07 16.26
CA GLY A 283 15.55 -21.44 17.62
C GLY A 283 15.09 -20.24 18.45
N SER A 284 15.77 -19.99 19.58
CA SER A 284 15.45 -18.87 20.48
C SER A 284 15.83 -17.50 19.93
N LYS A 285 16.54 -17.41 18.79
CA LYS A 285 16.92 -16.14 18.14
C LYS A 285 16.15 -15.86 16.84
N SER A 286 15.02 -16.53 16.65
CA SER A 286 14.31 -16.54 15.37
C SER A 286 13.25 -15.46 15.21
N ASN A 287 12.94 -14.70 16.26
CA ASN A 287 11.70 -13.92 16.30
C ASN A 287 11.90 -12.50 16.81
N VAL A 288 11.28 -11.55 16.13
CA VAL A 288 11.12 -10.17 16.58
C VAL A 288 9.66 -9.75 16.42
N THR A 289 9.18 -8.97 17.38
CA THR A 289 7.82 -8.41 17.38
C THR A 289 7.91 -6.91 17.54
N PHE A 290 7.26 -6.17 16.64
CA PHE A 290 7.15 -4.73 16.67
C PHE A 290 5.74 -4.33 17.08
N SER A 291 5.59 -3.31 17.91
CA SER A 291 4.29 -2.71 18.18
C SER A 291 4.09 -1.44 17.37
N PHE A 292 2.86 -1.17 16.97
CA PHE A 292 2.42 0.03 16.27
C PHE A 292 1.27 0.66 17.04
N GLY A 293 1.51 1.84 17.62
CA GLY A 293 0.50 2.62 18.32
C GLY A 293 0.89 4.10 18.40
N PRO A 294 -0.01 4.97 18.90
CA PRO A 294 -1.42 4.71 19.19
C PRO A 294 -2.29 4.68 17.91
N ILE A 295 -3.18 3.69 17.79
CA ILE A 295 -4.16 3.59 16.70
C ILE A 295 -5.55 3.95 17.22
N VAL A 296 -6.16 4.96 16.62
CA VAL A 296 -7.52 5.37 16.96
C VAL A 296 -8.46 5.11 15.80
N SER A 297 -9.48 4.29 16.05
CA SER A 297 -10.57 4.00 15.12
C SER A 297 -11.81 4.80 15.52
N LEU A 298 -12.34 5.63 14.61
CA LEU A 298 -13.45 6.56 14.87
C LEU A 298 -14.79 6.15 14.24
N THR A 299 -14.82 5.07 13.47
CA THR A 299 -15.99 4.66 12.66
C THR A 299 -16.25 3.15 12.82
N PRO A 300 -17.38 2.60 12.33
CA PRO A 300 -17.69 1.16 12.42
C PRO A 300 -16.76 0.29 11.56
N PRO A 301 -16.46 -0.99 11.94
CA PRO A 301 -15.36 -1.80 11.41
C PRO A 301 -15.23 -1.86 9.88
N GLY A 302 -13.99 -1.78 9.40
CA GLY A 302 -13.57 -1.95 8.01
C GLY A 302 -12.12 -2.42 7.95
N HIS A 303 -11.66 -2.78 6.74
CA HIS A 303 -10.35 -3.41 6.58
C HIS A 303 -9.26 -2.35 6.37
N THR A 304 -8.22 -2.40 7.21
CA THR A 304 -6.95 -1.70 6.95
C THR A 304 -5.95 -2.75 6.49
N GLN A 305 -5.29 -2.51 5.37
CA GLN A 305 -4.24 -3.37 4.87
C GLN A 305 -2.88 -2.86 5.36
N ILE A 306 -2.00 -3.79 5.71
CA ILE A 306 -0.60 -3.50 6.02
C ILE A 306 0.23 -4.21 4.96
N LYS A 307 1.15 -3.49 4.34
CA LYS A 307 2.17 -4.05 3.47
C LYS A 307 3.50 -4.10 4.22
N VAL A 308 4.17 -5.24 4.11
CA VAL A 308 5.50 -5.48 4.67
C VAL A 308 6.38 -5.87 3.49
N GLN A 309 7.50 -5.18 3.32
CA GLN A 309 8.51 -5.43 2.29
C GLN A 309 9.88 -5.62 2.95
#